data_AF-A0A835NPL5-F1
#
_entry.id   AF-A0A835NPL5-F1
#
_cell.length_a   1.000
_cell.length_b   1.000
_cell.length_c   1.000
_cell.angle_alpha   90.00
_cell.angle_beta   90.00
_cell.angle_gamma   90.00
#
_symmetry.space_group_name_H-M   'P 1'
#
loop_
_entity.id
_entity.type
_entity.pdbx_description
1 polymer ?
#
loop_
_entity_poly.entity_id
_entity_poly.type
_entity_poly.pdbx_seq_one_letter_code
_entity_poly.pdbx_strand_id
1 'polypeptide(L)'
;MKLFEVGGSPNNTRYLFLGDYVDRGYFSIECVLYLWSLKINHPKTLFLLRGNHECRHLTEYFTFKQECRIKYSERVYDACMDTFDCLPLAALLNQQFLCVHGGLSPEITCLDDIRKLDRFKEPPAFGPMCDLLWSDPSEDYGNEKTLEHFAHNTVRGCSYFYSYPAVCEFLQNNSLLSVIRAHEAQDAGYRMYRKSQTTGFPSLITIFSAPNYLDVYNNKVTEMLVNILNICSDDELISDGDETLEGGTTVRKEIIRNKIRAIGKMARVFSVLREESESVLTLKGLTPTGTLPLGVLSGGRQTLQT
;
A
#
# COMPACT_ATOMS: atom_id res chain seq x y z
N MET A 1 -10.12 -6.82 -11.55
CA MET A 1 -10.74 -6.03 -12.65
C MET A 1 -11.16 -4.63 -12.21
N LYS A 2 -12.07 -4.48 -11.24
CA LYS A 2 -12.51 -3.15 -10.77
C LYS A 2 -11.38 -2.20 -10.35
N LEU A 3 -10.30 -2.74 -9.77
CA LEU A 3 -9.10 -1.98 -9.41
C LEU A 3 -8.48 -1.22 -10.60
N PHE A 4 -8.47 -1.80 -11.80
CA PHE A 4 -7.93 -1.14 -13.00
C PHE A 4 -8.94 -0.17 -13.62
N GLU A 5 -10.25 -0.44 -13.52
CA GLU A 5 -11.28 0.53 -13.94
C GLU A 5 -11.21 1.81 -13.13
N VAL A 6 -11.00 1.69 -11.81
CA VAL A 6 -10.88 2.83 -10.91
C VAL A 6 -9.50 3.45 -11.05
N GLY A 7 -8.44 2.64 -10.93
CA GLY A 7 -7.04 3.05 -10.92
C GLY A 7 -6.53 3.68 -12.22
N GLY A 8 -7.14 3.38 -13.36
CA GLY A 8 -6.67 3.78 -14.68
C GLY A 8 -6.13 2.61 -15.51
N SER A 9 -5.96 2.81 -16.81
CA SER A 9 -5.46 1.73 -17.67
C SER A 9 -3.97 1.50 -17.42
N PRO A 10 -3.48 0.24 -17.35
CA PRO A 10 -2.04 -0.02 -17.31
C PRO A 10 -1.24 0.56 -18.50
N ASN A 11 -1.91 0.91 -19.60
CA ASN A 11 -1.31 1.56 -20.76
C ASN A 11 -0.86 3.01 -20.48
N ASN A 12 -1.52 3.70 -19.55
CA ASN A 12 -1.27 5.12 -19.26
C ASN A 12 -1.05 5.41 -17.77
N THR A 13 -1.14 4.39 -16.91
CA THR A 13 -0.98 4.54 -15.46
C THR A 13 0.13 3.63 -14.95
N ARG A 14 0.99 4.19 -14.09
CA ARG A 14 2.01 3.43 -13.36
C ARG A 14 1.38 2.73 -12.15
N TYR A 15 1.73 1.47 -11.93
CA TYR A 15 1.22 0.64 -10.85
C TYR A 15 2.33 0.07 -9.97
N LEU A 16 2.11 0.09 -8.67
CA LEU A 16 2.89 -0.64 -7.68
C LEU A 16 1.93 -1.44 -6.81
N PHE A 17 2.07 -2.76 -6.84
CA PHE A 17 1.34 -3.67 -5.97
C PHE A 17 2.23 -4.14 -4.83
N LEU A 18 1.67 -4.19 -3.61
CA LEU A 18 2.42 -4.47 -2.39
C LEU A 18 2.37 -5.95 -1.96
N GLY A 19 2.03 -6.90 -2.83
CA GLY A 19 1.95 -8.34 -2.51
C GLY A 19 0.55 -8.85 -2.15
N ASP A 20 0.48 -10.09 -1.68
CA ASP A 20 -0.73 -10.86 -1.34
C ASP A 20 -1.72 -10.98 -2.52
N TYR A 21 -1.23 -11.62 -3.58
CA TYR A 21 -1.97 -11.92 -4.80
C TYR A 21 -2.80 -13.20 -4.70
N VAL A 22 -2.44 -14.07 -3.75
CA VAL A 22 -2.95 -15.44 -3.65
C VAL A 22 -3.50 -15.78 -2.27
N ASP A 23 -4.14 -16.94 -2.19
CA ASP A 23 -4.89 -17.46 -1.05
C ASP A 23 -6.15 -16.65 -0.72
N ARG A 24 -6.99 -17.25 0.15
CA ARG A 24 -8.20 -16.67 0.75
C ARG A 24 -9.36 -16.53 -0.23
N GLY A 25 -9.12 -16.04 -1.44
CA GLY A 25 -10.02 -16.10 -2.58
C GLY A 25 -9.83 -17.39 -3.40
N TYR A 26 -10.78 -17.65 -4.31
CA TYR A 26 -10.75 -18.80 -5.22
C TYR A 26 -10.35 -18.45 -6.66
N PHE A 27 -9.78 -17.26 -6.88
CA PHE A 27 -9.34 -16.78 -8.20
C PHE A 27 -7.88 -16.31 -8.19
N SER A 28 -7.07 -16.92 -7.33
CA SER A 28 -5.67 -16.56 -7.11
C SER A 28 -4.85 -16.78 -8.37
N ILE A 29 -5.05 -17.90 -9.07
CA ILE A 29 -4.24 -18.21 -10.26
C ILE A 29 -4.59 -17.28 -11.42
N GLU A 30 -5.86 -16.87 -11.55
CA GLU A 30 -6.28 -15.85 -12.51
C GLU A 30 -5.66 -14.50 -12.20
N CYS A 31 -5.59 -14.10 -10.92
CA CYS A 31 -4.88 -12.90 -10.47
C CYS A 31 -3.39 -12.94 -10.86
N VAL A 32 -2.71 -14.05 -10.57
CA VAL A 32 -1.29 -14.26 -10.92
C VAL A 32 -1.10 -14.20 -12.44
N LEU A 33 -1.81 -15.00 -13.22
CA LEU A 33 -1.67 -15.02 -14.67
C LEU A 33 -1.91 -13.64 -15.30
N TYR A 34 -2.94 -12.92 -14.82
CA TYR A 34 -3.25 -11.59 -15.33
C TYR A 34 -2.17 -10.56 -14.96
N LEU A 35 -1.77 -10.47 -13.70
CA LEU A 35 -0.74 -9.52 -13.24
C LEU A 35 0.62 -9.80 -13.88
N TRP A 36 0.98 -11.06 -14.08
CA TRP A 36 2.21 -11.41 -14.78
C TRP A 36 2.15 -11.10 -16.28
N SER A 37 1.00 -11.30 -16.93
CA SER A 37 0.82 -10.84 -18.31
C SER A 37 0.99 -9.32 -18.41
N LEU A 38 0.45 -8.57 -17.44
CA LEU A 38 0.62 -7.11 -17.39
C LEU A 38 2.07 -6.74 -17.10
N LYS A 39 2.78 -7.47 -16.23
CA LYS A 39 4.21 -7.22 -15.96
C LYS A 39 5.07 -7.44 -17.21
N ILE A 40 4.74 -8.45 -18.02
CA ILE A 40 5.42 -8.72 -19.30
C ILE A 40 5.15 -7.59 -20.31
N ASN A 41 3.91 -7.11 -20.41
CA ASN A 41 3.53 -6.05 -21.36
C ASN A 41 3.92 -4.64 -20.89
N HIS A 42 4.04 -4.42 -19.58
CA HIS A 42 4.32 -3.12 -18.94
C HIS A 42 5.51 -3.19 -17.96
N PRO A 43 6.68 -3.69 -18.38
CA PRO A 43 7.78 -4.03 -17.48
C PRO A 43 8.36 -2.83 -16.73
N LYS A 44 8.21 -1.62 -17.29
CA LYS A 44 8.74 -0.36 -16.75
C LYS A 44 7.71 0.49 -16.00
N THR A 45 6.42 0.14 -16.06
CA THR A 45 5.34 0.95 -15.47
C THR A 45 4.48 0.15 -14.50
N LEU A 46 4.52 -1.17 -14.52
CA LEU A 46 3.85 -2.03 -13.53
C LEU A 46 4.88 -2.81 -12.69
N PHE A 47 4.76 -2.69 -11.37
CA PHE A 47 5.68 -3.26 -10.39
C PHE A 47 4.90 -4.11 -9.39
N LEU A 48 5.45 -5.28 -9.07
CA LEU A 48 4.89 -6.26 -8.14
C LEU A 48 5.91 -6.47 -7.02
N LEU A 49 5.51 -6.32 -5.77
CA LEU A 49 6.30 -6.69 -4.60
C LEU A 49 5.85 -8.04 -4.05
N ARG A 50 6.71 -8.65 -3.25
CA ARG A 50 6.39 -9.88 -2.51
C ARG A 50 5.57 -9.53 -1.26
N GLY A 51 4.46 -10.23 -1.05
CA GLY A 51 3.74 -10.28 0.22
C GLY A 51 4.07 -11.56 0.99
N ASN A 52 3.45 -11.73 2.17
CA ASN A 52 3.73 -12.91 2.98
C ASN A 52 3.05 -14.17 2.43
N HIS A 53 2.00 -14.04 1.62
CA HIS A 53 1.34 -15.16 0.94
C HIS A 53 2.09 -15.68 -0.30
N GLU A 54 3.06 -14.94 -0.83
CA GLU A 54 3.89 -15.39 -1.96
C GLU A 54 5.04 -16.32 -1.50
N CYS A 55 4.69 -17.40 -0.81
CA CYS A 55 5.63 -18.39 -0.28
C CYS A 55 5.03 -19.80 -0.28
N ARG A 56 5.89 -20.82 -0.25
CA ARG A 56 5.46 -22.23 -0.21
C ARG A 56 4.69 -22.53 1.07
N HIS A 57 5.19 -22.04 2.21
CA HIS A 57 4.60 -22.33 3.51
C HIS A 57 3.11 -21.97 3.61
N LEU A 58 2.73 -20.73 3.24
CA LEU A 58 1.33 -20.31 3.32
C LEU A 58 0.47 -20.91 2.22
N THR A 59 0.98 -21.00 1.00
CA THR A 59 0.19 -21.52 -0.13
C THR A 59 -0.07 -23.02 -0.04
N GLU A 60 0.77 -23.77 0.69
CA GLU A 60 0.51 -25.15 1.09
C GLU A 60 -0.54 -25.28 2.19
N TYR A 61 -0.53 -24.34 3.15
CA TYR A 61 -1.46 -24.34 4.27
C TYR A 61 -2.88 -23.86 3.88
N PHE A 62 -2.94 -22.84 3.02
CA PHE A 62 -4.18 -22.27 2.50
C PHE A 62 -4.58 -22.93 1.17
N THR A 63 -5.14 -22.15 0.25
CA THR A 63 -5.92 -22.69 -0.88
C THR A 63 -5.15 -22.68 -2.19
N PHE A 64 -4.07 -21.89 -2.33
CA PHE A 64 -3.45 -21.66 -3.64
C PHE A 64 -2.84 -22.92 -4.27
N LYS A 65 -2.15 -23.77 -3.49
CA LYS A 65 -1.60 -25.02 -4.03
C LYS A 65 -2.69 -25.94 -4.55
N GLN A 66 -3.77 -26.06 -3.80
CA GLN A 66 -4.93 -26.87 -4.19
C GLN A 66 -5.66 -26.26 -5.39
N GLU A 67 -5.81 -24.93 -5.45
CA GLU A 67 -6.38 -24.20 -6.58
C GLU A 67 -5.61 -24.50 -7.87
N CYS A 68 -4.27 -24.43 -7.83
CA CYS A 68 -3.42 -24.75 -8.97
C CYS A 68 -3.59 -26.20 -9.44
N ARG A 69 -3.66 -27.16 -8.50
CA ARG A 69 -3.88 -28.58 -8.82
C ARG A 69 -5.25 -28.84 -9.45
N ILE A 70 -6.30 -28.16 -8.98
CA ILE A 70 -7.66 -28.31 -9.51
C ILE A 70 -7.79 -27.69 -10.91
N LYS A 71 -7.29 -26.47 -11.10
CA LYS A 71 -7.50 -25.72 -12.35
C LYS A 71 -6.45 -26.01 -13.42
N TYR A 72 -5.25 -26.41 -13.01
CA TYR A 72 -4.10 -26.63 -13.89
C TYR A 72 -3.32 -27.89 -13.51
N SER A 73 -2.19 -27.75 -12.82
CA SER A 73 -1.34 -28.85 -12.36
C SER A 73 -0.38 -28.37 -11.27
N GLU A 74 0.25 -29.30 -10.56
CA GLU A 74 1.32 -29.00 -9.61
C GLU A 74 2.53 -28.32 -10.26
N ARG A 75 2.81 -28.61 -11.54
CA ARG A 75 3.87 -27.91 -12.29
C ARG A 75 3.63 -26.41 -12.40
N VAL A 76 2.37 -25.96 -12.46
CA VAL A 76 2.04 -24.53 -12.47
C VAL A 76 2.28 -23.91 -11.10
N TYR A 77 1.94 -24.64 -10.04
CA TYR A 77 2.23 -24.21 -8.67
C TYR A 77 3.74 -24.05 -8.45
N ASP A 78 4.55 -25.04 -8.82
CA ASP A 78 6.01 -24.99 -8.68
C ASP A 78 6.61 -23.80 -9.45
N ALA A 79 6.12 -23.55 -10.67
CA ALA A 79 6.53 -22.39 -11.46
C ALA A 79 6.14 -21.06 -10.79
N CYS A 80 4.97 -20.98 -10.16
CA CYS A 80 4.59 -19.82 -9.36
C CYS A 80 5.53 -19.61 -8.17
N MET A 81 5.95 -20.67 -7.48
CA MET A 81 6.86 -20.56 -6.33
C MET A 81 8.24 -20.03 -6.73
N ASP A 82 8.83 -20.55 -7.80
CA ASP A 82 10.12 -20.05 -8.33
C ASP A 82 9.99 -18.57 -8.76
N THR A 83 8.83 -18.20 -9.27
CA THR A 83 8.55 -16.82 -9.69
C THR A 83 8.34 -15.90 -8.49
N PHE A 84 7.71 -16.37 -7.41
CA PHE A 84 7.53 -15.62 -6.17
C PHE A 84 8.87 -15.34 -5.47
N ASP A 85 9.83 -16.26 -5.56
CA ASP A 85 11.20 -16.04 -5.07
C ASP A 85 11.92 -14.90 -5.80
N CYS A 86 11.47 -14.55 -7.01
CA CYS A 86 12.05 -13.45 -7.78
C CYS A 86 11.50 -12.07 -7.40
N LEU A 87 10.34 -12.00 -6.73
CA LEU A 87 9.62 -10.76 -6.43
C LEU A 87 10.47 -9.83 -5.54
N PRO A 88 10.59 -8.53 -5.89
CA PRO A 88 11.23 -7.54 -5.03
C PRO A 88 10.55 -7.41 -3.66
N LEU A 89 11.34 -7.14 -2.61
CA LEU A 89 10.82 -7.01 -1.23
C LEU A 89 10.33 -5.60 -0.89
N ALA A 90 10.82 -4.59 -1.61
CA ALA A 90 10.51 -3.19 -1.32
C ALA A 90 10.63 -2.33 -2.59
N ALA A 91 10.03 -1.15 -2.56
CA ALA A 91 10.24 -0.08 -3.53
C ALA A 91 10.50 1.25 -2.83
N LEU A 92 11.35 2.08 -3.45
CA LEU A 92 11.53 3.48 -3.06
C LEU A 92 10.75 4.35 -4.05
N LEU A 93 9.57 4.80 -3.66
CA LEU A 93 8.70 5.61 -4.51
C LEU A 93 9.05 7.09 -4.38
N ASN A 94 9.33 7.72 -5.52
CA ASN A 94 9.67 9.14 -5.66
C ASN A 94 10.75 9.64 -4.70
N GLN A 95 11.67 8.76 -4.26
CA GLN A 95 12.70 9.06 -3.25
C GLN A 95 12.13 9.57 -1.91
N GLN A 96 10.86 9.29 -1.63
CA GLN A 96 10.13 9.84 -0.49
C GLN A 96 9.46 8.76 0.34
N PHE A 97 8.98 7.69 -0.29
CA PHE A 97 8.22 6.65 0.39
C PHE A 97 8.94 5.32 0.30
N LEU A 98 9.14 4.68 1.45
CA LEU A 98 9.44 3.26 1.47
C LEU A 98 8.12 2.50 1.33
N CYS A 99 8.01 1.68 0.29
CA CYS A 99 6.86 0.81 0.04
C CYS A 99 7.26 -0.64 0.30
N VAL A 100 6.57 -1.30 1.21
CA VAL A 100 6.80 -2.70 1.63
C VAL A 100 5.46 -3.39 1.86
N HIS A 101 5.43 -4.72 1.96
CA HIS A 101 4.19 -5.43 2.31
C HIS A 101 3.90 -5.32 3.82
N GLY A 102 4.83 -5.85 4.61
CA GLY A 102 4.91 -5.86 6.06
C GLY A 102 5.22 -4.45 6.59
N GLY A 103 6.41 -4.27 7.13
CA GLY A 103 6.84 -2.99 7.66
C GLY A 103 8.33 -2.98 7.96
N LEU A 104 8.70 -2.55 9.17
CA LEU A 104 10.10 -2.37 9.56
C LEU A 104 10.66 -3.61 10.28
N SER A 105 11.99 -3.69 10.31
CA SER A 105 12.75 -4.71 11.03
C SER A 105 13.72 -4.03 11.99
N PRO A 106 13.98 -4.60 13.19
CA PRO A 106 15.09 -4.16 14.04
C PRO A 106 16.47 -4.33 13.36
N GLU A 107 16.57 -5.18 12.34
CA GLU A 107 17.82 -5.43 11.59
C GLU A 107 17.96 -4.56 10.33
N ILE A 108 16.96 -3.73 10.01
CA ILE A 108 16.96 -2.83 8.85
C ILE A 108 16.94 -1.39 9.33
N THR A 109 18.11 -0.78 9.40
CA THR A 109 18.26 0.61 9.86
C THR A 109 18.35 1.59 8.70
N CYS A 110 18.80 1.13 7.53
CA CYS A 110 18.88 1.92 6.32
C CYS A 110 18.41 1.20 5.06
N LEU A 111 18.13 1.96 3.99
CA LEU A 111 17.72 1.40 2.70
C LEU A 111 18.75 0.44 2.08
N ASP A 112 20.04 0.61 2.38
CA ASP A 112 21.09 -0.30 1.90
C ASP A 112 21.01 -1.68 2.54
N ASP A 113 20.45 -1.82 3.74
CA ASP A 113 20.30 -3.12 4.38
C ASP A 113 19.31 -3.99 3.61
N ILE A 114 18.24 -3.40 3.06
CA ILE A 114 17.29 -4.08 2.17
C ILE A 114 17.99 -4.54 0.88
N ARG A 115 18.88 -3.71 0.31
CA ARG A 115 19.60 -4.01 -0.95
C ARG A 115 20.56 -5.18 -0.82
N LYS A 116 21.06 -5.45 0.39
CA LYS A 116 21.98 -6.56 0.68
C LYS A 116 21.28 -7.91 0.86
N LEU A 117 19.95 -7.93 1.00
CA LEU A 117 19.21 -9.16 1.23
C LEU A 117 19.22 -10.06 -0.01
N ASP A 118 19.65 -11.31 0.18
CA ASP A 118 19.37 -12.37 -0.78
C ASP A 118 17.90 -12.79 -0.66
N ARG A 119 17.10 -12.37 -1.64
CA ARG A 119 15.65 -12.58 -1.69
C ARG A 119 15.22 -13.84 -2.46
N PHE A 120 16.12 -14.48 -3.20
CA PHE A 120 15.80 -15.58 -4.12
C PHE A 120 15.67 -16.92 -3.40
N LYS A 121 14.76 -16.96 -2.42
CA LYS A 121 14.54 -18.09 -1.53
C LYS A 121 13.18 -18.00 -0.89
N GLU A 122 12.75 -19.10 -0.27
CA GLU A 122 11.63 -19.10 0.66
C GLU A 122 11.89 -18.09 1.80
N PRO A 123 10.91 -17.25 2.19
CA PRO A 123 11.07 -16.35 3.32
C PRO A 123 11.44 -17.14 4.58
N PRO A 124 12.52 -16.77 5.29
CA PRO A 124 12.89 -17.45 6.52
C PRO A 124 11.86 -17.20 7.63
N ALA A 125 11.84 -18.06 8.65
CA ALA A 125 10.93 -17.93 9.79
C ALA A 125 11.21 -16.70 10.69
N PHE A 126 12.40 -16.10 10.56
CA PHE A 126 12.82 -14.90 11.28
C PHE A 126 13.85 -14.10 10.45
N GLY A 127 14.15 -12.89 10.91
CA GLY A 127 15.15 -12.02 10.31
C GLY A 127 14.57 -10.99 9.32
N PRO A 128 15.42 -10.17 8.69
CA PRO A 128 15.00 -8.96 8.01
C PRO A 128 14.04 -9.19 6.83
N MET A 129 14.20 -10.31 6.10
CA MET A 129 13.28 -10.68 5.03
C MET A 129 11.91 -11.10 5.56
N CYS A 130 11.86 -11.81 6.69
CA CYS A 130 10.61 -12.14 7.36
C CYS A 130 9.89 -10.86 7.79
N ASP A 131 10.62 -9.94 8.44
CA ASP A 131 10.04 -8.73 9.00
C ASP A 131 9.48 -7.75 7.95
N LEU A 132 10.14 -7.61 6.80
CA LEU A 132 9.61 -6.82 5.68
C LEU A 132 8.27 -7.34 5.15
N LEU A 133 7.94 -8.61 5.39
CA LEU A 133 6.71 -9.26 4.94
C LEU A 133 5.67 -9.43 6.07
N TRP A 134 6.08 -9.48 7.34
CA TRP A 134 5.21 -9.90 8.44
C TRP A 134 5.01 -8.89 9.56
N SER A 135 5.87 -7.89 9.68
CA SER A 135 5.75 -6.93 10.77
C SER A 135 4.50 -6.05 10.63
N ASP A 136 3.99 -5.58 11.77
CA ASP A 136 2.81 -4.73 11.86
C ASP A 136 3.09 -3.50 12.75
N PRO A 137 2.37 -2.37 12.58
CA PRO A 137 2.39 -1.32 13.59
C PRO A 137 1.78 -1.84 14.90
N SER A 138 2.23 -1.34 16.05
CA SER A 138 1.57 -1.65 17.32
C SER A 138 0.08 -1.21 17.32
N GLU A 139 -0.76 -1.88 18.10
CA GLU A 139 -2.19 -1.55 18.19
C GLU A 139 -2.42 -0.10 18.64
N ASP A 140 -1.58 0.36 19.56
CA ASP A 140 -1.56 1.71 20.12
C ASP A 140 -0.62 2.67 19.35
N TYR A 141 -0.27 2.36 18.09
CA TYR A 141 0.70 3.14 17.31
C TYR A 141 0.44 4.66 17.35
N GLY A 142 1.44 5.41 17.79
CA GLY A 142 1.39 6.85 18.00
C GLY A 142 0.85 7.28 19.37
N ASN A 143 0.36 6.38 20.21
CA ASN A 143 -0.08 6.63 21.58
C ASN A 143 0.56 5.63 22.56
N GLU A 144 1.74 5.12 22.21
CA GLU A 144 2.44 4.10 22.97
C GLU A 144 2.81 4.59 24.37
N LYS A 145 2.71 3.69 25.35
CA LYS A 145 3.12 3.96 26.75
C LYS A 145 4.62 3.83 26.95
N THR A 146 5.28 3.00 26.15
CA THR A 146 6.72 2.76 26.20
C THR A 146 7.39 3.32 24.95
N LEU A 147 8.69 3.61 25.03
CA LEU A 147 9.51 4.03 23.90
C LEU A 147 10.20 2.83 23.22
N GLU A 148 9.72 1.61 23.47
CA GLU A 148 10.29 0.42 22.83
C GLU A 148 9.99 0.45 21.33
N HIS A 149 11.03 0.25 20.51
CA HIS A 149 10.89 0.34 19.06
C HIS A 149 10.19 -0.88 18.47
N PHE A 150 10.51 -2.06 18.98
CA PHE A 150 10.02 -3.33 18.47
C PHE A 150 9.64 -4.25 19.62
N ALA A 151 8.45 -4.83 19.55
CA ALA A 151 7.98 -5.87 20.45
C ALA A 151 7.58 -7.11 19.64
N HIS A 152 7.61 -8.31 20.23
CA HIS A 152 7.23 -9.52 19.50
C HIS A 152 5.78 -9.43 18.98
N ASN A 153 5.55 -9.76 17.71
CA ASN A 153 4.21 -9.75 17.13
C ASN A 153 3.43 -11.00 17.52
N THR A 154 2.63 -10.88 18.57
CA THR A 154 1.80 -11.97 19.09
C THR A 154 0.62 -12.33 18.18
N VAL A 155 0.19 -11.44 17.30
CA VAL A 155 -0.91 -11.69 16.35
C VAL A 155 -0.44 -12.59 15.21
N ARG A 156 0.78 -12.36 14.70
CA ARG A 156 1.37 -13.17 13.62
C ARG A 156 2.11 -14.39 14.12
N GLY A 157 2.56 -14.39 15.38
CA GLY A 157 3.38 -15.46 15.96
C GLY A 157 4.82 -15.50 15.44
N CYS A 158 5.23 -14.49 14.68
CA CYS A 158 6.58 -14.27 14.17
C CYS A 158 6.77 -12.76 13.93
N SER A 159 8.01 -12.32 13.70
CA SER A 159 8.33 -10.91 13.50
C SER A 159 7.90 -9.99 14.68
N TYR A 160 7.72 -8.70 14.42
CA TYR A 160 7.60 -7.65 15.42
C TYR A 160 6.43 -6.70 15.15
N PHE A 161 5.86 -6.19 16.24
CA PHE A 161 5.19 -4.91 16.22
C PHE A 161 6.22 -3.79 16.25
N TYR A 162 6.11 -2.81 15.36
CA TYR A 162 6.94 -1.60 15.38
C TYR A 162 6.13 -0.38 15.83
N SER A 163 6.77 0.48 16.62
CA SER A 163 6.15 1.68 17.18
C SER A 163 6.36 2.93 16.33
N TYR A 164 5.59 3.98 16.60
CA TYR A 164 5.72 5.29 15.99
C TYR A 164 7.12 5.92 16.16
N PRO A 165 7.78 5.83 17.34
CA PRO A 165 9.19 6.21 17.48
C PRO A 165 10.11 5.48 16.49
N ALA A 166 9.95 4.15 16.34
CA ALA A 166 10.78 3.35 15.43
C ALA A 166 10.64 3.81 13.96
N VAL A 167 9.41 4.06 13.52
CA VAL A 167 9.15 4.58 12.17
C VAL A 167 9.72 5.99 12.01
N CYS A 168 9.54 6.86 12.99
CA CYS A 168 10.06 8.23 12.93
C CYS A 168 11.59 8.26 12.85
N GLU A 169 12.29 7.43 13.63
CA GLU A 169 13.74 7.29 13.55
C GLU A 169 14.18 6.80 12.17
N PHE A 170 13.56 5.73 11.66
CA PHE A 170 13.88 5.20 10.34
C PHE A 170 13.68 6.24 9.22
N LEU A 171 12.56 6.97 9.25
CA LEU A 171 12.25 8.01 8.29
C LEU A 171 13.27 9.15 8.32
N GLN A 172 13.70 9.57 9.51
CA GLN A 172 14.71 10.61 9.67
C GLN A 172 16.07 10.15 9.15
N ASN A 173 16.51 8.96 9.55
CA ASN A 173 17.80 8.38 9.15
C ASN A 173 17.91 8.20 7.63
N ASN A 174 16.80 7.85 6.98
CA ASN A 174 16.76 7.60 5.54
C ASN A 174 16.23 8.79 4.73
N SER A 175 16.01 9.94 5.35
CA SER A 175 15.46 11.14 4.69
C SER A 175 14.15 10.92 3.93
N LEU A 176 13.30 10.02 4.43
CA LEU A 176 11.99 9.68 3.85
C LEU A 176 10.87 10.55 4.42
N LEU A 177 9.69 10.48 3.80
CA LEU A 177 8.47 11.19 4.21
C LEU A 177 7.50 10.27 4.95
N SER A 178 7.35 9.03 4.51
CA SER A 178 6.41 8.05 5.10
C SER A 178 6.76 6.62 4.66
N VAL A 179 6.23 5.64 5.39
CA VAL A 179 6.19 4.23 4.97
C VAL A 179 4.79 3.92 4.46
N ILE A 180 4.69 3.29 3.29
CA ILE A 180 3.43 2.82 2.71
C ILE A 180 3.44 1.29 2.72
N ARG A 181 2.41 0.68 3.30
CA ARG A 181 2.34 -0.77 3.50
C ARG A 181 0.95 -1.36 3.30
N ALA A 182 0.84 -2.70 3.36
CA ALA A 182 -0.40 -3.46 3.15
C ALA A 182 -0.72 -4.40 4.34
N HIS A 183 -0.92 -5.70 4.10
CA HIS A 183 -1.00 -6.80 5.08
C HIS A 183 -2.17 -6.82 6.09
N GLU A 184 -2.67 -5.67 6.55
CA GLU A 184 -3.78 -5.57 7.50
C GLU A 184 -5.05 -5.05 6.83
N ALA A 185 -6.13 -5.82 6.92
CA ALA A 185 -7.43 -5.42 6.42
C ALA A 185 -7.92 -4.13 7.11
N GLN A 186 -8.41 -3.18 6.31
CA GLN A 186 -8.94 -1.90 6.80
C GLN A 186 -10.38 -1.74 6.33
N ASP A 187 -11.28 -1.32 7.21
CA ASP A 187 -12.70 -1.12 6.89
C ASP A 187 -12.91 -0.09 5.75
N ALA A 188 -12.15 1.00 5.79
CA ALA A 188 -12.13 2.02 4.74
C ALA A 188 -11.25 1.66 3.52
N GLY A 189 -10.60 0.49 3.54
CA GLY A 189 -9.57 0.10 2.56
C GLY A 189 -8.22 0.79 2.75
N TYR A 190 -8.09 1.69 3.73
CA TYR A 190 -6.83 2.32 4.10
C TYR A 190 -6.84 2.80 5.56
N ARG A 191 -5.66 3.11 6.09
CA ARG A 191 -5.47 3.79 7.37
C ARG A 191 -4.27 4.70 7.31
N MET A 192 -4.46 5.94 7.76
CA MET A 192 -3.37 6.88 8.01
C MET A 192 -3.07 6.90 9.49
N TYR A 193 -1.80 6.75 9.84
CA TYR A 193 -1.37 6.74 11.22
C TYR A 193 -0.88 8.13 11.64
N ARG A 194 -0.42 8.24 12.89
CA ARG A 194 0.04 9.49 13.50
C ARG A 194 1.02 10.22 12.56
N LYS A 195 0.77 11.53 12.40
CA LYS A 195 1.62 12.41 11.60
C LYS A 195 2.98 12.59 12.26
N SER A 196 4.03 12.55 11.45
CA SER A 196 5.36 12.93 11.89
C SER A 196 5.35 14.40 12.35
N GLN A 197 5.96 14.66 13.50
CA GLN A 197 6.07 16.01 14.05
C GLN A 197 6.94 16.92 13.17
N THR A 198 7.88 16.35 12.41
CA THR A 198 8.81 17.12 11.56
C THR A 198 8.20 17.54 10.23
N THR A 199 7.33 16.71 9.64
CA THR A 199 6.77 16.95 8.30
C THR A 199 5.29 17.28 8.30
N GLY A 200 4.57 17.02 9.39
CA GLY A 200 3.11 17.13 9.44
C GLY A 200 2.37 16.10 8.57
N PHE A 201 3.10 15.11 8.04
CA PHE A 201 2.59 14.09 7.14
C PHE A 201 2.44 12.74 7.86
N PRO A 202 1.46 11.88 7.52
CA PRO A 202 1.31 10.55 8.13
C PRO A 202 2.63 9.77 8.08
N SER A 203 3.14 9.33 9.25
CA SER A 203 4.40 8.57 9.32
C SER A 203 4.28 7.19 8.65
N LEU A 204 3.08 6.62 8.69
CA LEU A 204 2.75 5.31 8.13
C LEU A 204 1.37 5.38 7.46
N ILE A 205 1.22 4.64 6.37
CA ILE A 205 -0.04 4.47 5.64
C ILE A 205 -0.22 2.98 5.35
N THR A 206 -1.36 2.42 5.75
CA THR A 206 -1.79 1.07 5.33
C THR A 206 -2.80 1.22 4.19
N ILE A 207 -2.62 0.44 3.12
CA ILE A 207 -3.53 0.35 1.97
C ILE A 207 -3.98 -1.10 1.83
N PHE A 208 -5.27 -1.32 1.63
CA PHE A 208 -5.87 -2.64 1.49
C PHE A 208 -6.87 -2.66 0.32
N SER A 209 -6.63 -3.54 -0.65
CA SER A 209 -7.30 -3.48 -1.96
C SER A 209 -8.26 -4.64 -2.24
N ALA A 210 -8.56 -5.49 -1.25
CA ALA A 210 -9.56 -6.55 -1.36
C ALA A 210 -10.89 -6.07 -0.72
N PRO A 211 -11.90 -5.64 -1.50
CA PRO A 211 -13.21 -5.28 -0.97
C PRO A 211 -13.93 -6.50 -0.44
N ASN A 212 -14.78 -6.31 0.57
CA ASN A 212 -15.56 -7.39 1.17
C ASN A 212 -14.71 -8.64 1.43
N TYR A 213 -13.57 -8.44 2.08
CA TYR A 213 -12.57 -9.49 2.27
C TYR A 213 -13.20 -10.72 2.92
N LEU A 214 -12.83 -11.91 2.41
CA LEU A 214 -13.40 -13.21 2.79
C LEU A 214 -14.93 -13.30 2.64
N ASP A 215 -15.54 -12.45 1.82
CA ASP A 215 -16.98 -12.31 1.63
C ASP A 215 -17.79 -11.96 2.91
N VAL A 216 -17.10 -11.53 3.98
CA VAL A 216 -17.72 -11.27 5.30
C VAL A 216 -17.35 -9.92 5.91
N TYR A 217 -16.20 -9.34 5.55
CA TYR A 217 -15.72 -8.10 6.19
C TYR A 217 -16.49 -6.86 5.74
N ASN A 218 -17.16 -6.88 4.57
CA ASN A 218 -17.90 -5.75 3.99
C ASN A 218 -17.10 -4.43 3.89
N ASN A 219 -15.76 -4.53 3.88
CA ASN A 219 -14.86 -3.38 3.80
C ASN A 219 -14.83 -2.78 2.39
N LYS A 220 -14.56 -1.47 2.30
CA LYS A 220 -14.53 -0.72 1.04
C LYS A 220 -13.17 -0.82 0.33
N VAL A 221 -13.17 -0.62 -1.00
CA VAL A 221 -11.97 -0.28 -1.78
C VAL A 221 -11.82 1.22 -1.84
N THR A 222 -10.60 1.70 -1.64
CA THR A 222 -10.33 3.13 -1.62
C THR A 222 -10.15 3.70 -3.03
N GLU A 223 -10.94 4.73 -3.36
CA GLU A 223 -10.69 5.64 -4.49
C GLU A 223 -9.33 6.37 -4.39
N MET A 224 -8.70 6.36 -3.22
CA MET A 224 -7.39 6.95 -2.92
C MET A 224 -6.23 6.34 -3.71
N LEU A 225 -6.36 5.09 -4.22
CA LEU A 225 -5.34 4.50 -5.11
C LEU A 225 -5.09 5.36 -6.35
N VAL A 226 -6.15 5.90 -6.95
CA VAL A 226 -6.07 6.81 -8.12
C VAL A 226 -5.31 8.08 -7.77
N ASN A 227 -5.59 8.63 -6.60
CA ASN A 227 -5.04 9.91 -6.21
C ASN A 227 -3.60 9.82 -5.69
N ILE A 228 -3.21 8.78 -4.93
CA ILE A 228 -1.79 8.55 -4.58
C ILE A 228 -0.95 8.32 -5.85
N LEU A 229 -1.49 7.59 -6.82
CA LEU A 229 -0.79 7.32 -8.09
C LEU A 229 -0.71 8.57 -8.98
N ASN A 230 -1.76 9.41 -9.04
CA ASN A 230 -1.77 10.68 -9.77
C ASN A 230 -0.95 11.81 -9.12
N ILE A 231 -0.54 11.67 -7.85
CA ILE A 231 0.38 12.63 -7.20
C ILE A 231 1.78 12.57 -7.83
N CYS A 232 2.11 11.47 -8.51
CA CYS A 232 3.47 11.12 -8.94
C CYS A 232 3.70 11.17 -10.46
N SER A 233 2.81 11.80 -11.23
CA SER A 233 3.00 12.01 -12.68
C SER A 233 4.13 13.01 -12.93
N ASP A 234 5.18 12.59 -13.64
CA ASP A 234 6.38 13.38 -13.91
C ASP A 234 6.09 14.63 -14.77
N ASP A 235 4.99 14.64 -15.52
CA ASP A 235 4.63 15.70 -16.46
C ASP A 235 4.33 17.07 -15.80
N GLU A 236 3.90 17.09 -14.53
CA GLU A 236 3.67 18.34 -13.77
C GLU A 236 4.88 18.75 -12.92
N LEU A 237 5.92 17.93 -12.82
CA LEU A 237 7.14 18.29 -12.09
C LEU A 237 8.04 19.23 -12.92
N ILE A 238 7.87 19.22 -14.24
CA ILE A 238 8.68 19.95 -15.22
C ILE A 238 8.04 21.31 -15.57
N SER A 239 6.73 21.51 -15.35
CA SER A 239 6.01 22.67 -15.91
C SER A 239 6.20 24.00 -15.16
N ASP A 240 6.63 23.99 -13.90
CA ASP A 240 6.87 25.22 -13.12
C ASP A 240 8.37 25.46 -12.95
N GLY A 241 8.97 25.93 -14.04
CA GLY A 241 10.30 26.53 -14.07
C GLY A 241 10.26 27.99 -13.65
N ASP A 242 11.19 28.30 -12.74
CA ASP A 242 11.80 29.61 -12.46
C ASP A 242 11.08 30.57 -11.50
N GLU A 243 11.29 30.38 -10.20
CA GLU A 243 11.55 31.51 -9.31
C GLU A 243 12.75 31.19 -8.38
N THR A 244 13.74 32.08 -8.49
CA THR A 244 15.04 32.16 -7.81
C THR A 244 14.94 32.09 -6.29
N LEU A 245 15.82 31.30 -5.64
CA LEU A 245 16.23 31.44 -4.22
C LEU A 245 17.52 30.62 -3.96
N GLU A 246 18.68 31.26 -4.07
CA GLU A 246 20.03 30.80 -3.61
C GLU A 246 20.09 30.81 -2.07
N GLY A 247 20.87 30.03 -1.30
CA GLY A 247 21.87 28.99 -1.52
C GLY A 247 21.68 27.83 -0.52
N GLY A 248 22.33 26.70 -0.81
CA GLY A 248 22.16 25.39 -0.15
C GLY A 248 22.21 24.31 -1.23
N THR A 249 23.03 23.26 -1.04
CA THR A 249 23.31 22.20 -2.03
C THR A 249 22.04 21.83 -2.80
N THR A 250 22.04 22.11 -4.11
CA THR A 250 20.90 22.08 -5.03
C THR A 250 20.02 20.84 -4.87
N VAL A 251 20.63 19.67 -4.66
CA VAL A 251 19.96 18.38 -4.40
C VAL A 251 19.06 18.40 -3.16
N ARG A 252 19.53 18.98 -2.04
CA ARG A 252 18.76 19.04 -0.78
C ARG A 252 17.57 19.99 -0.89
N LYS A 253 17.71 21.09 -1.64
CA LYS A 253 16.61 22.02 -1.94
C LYS A 253 15.55 21.37 -2.81
N GLU A 254 15.97 20.59 -3.80
CA GLU A 254 15.07 19.85 -4.68
C GLU A 254 14.28 18.77 -3.93
N ILE A 255 14.94 18.01 -3.04
CA ILE A 255 14.28 17.05 -2.15
C ILE A 255 13.22 17.74 -1.27
N ILE A 256 13.57 18.89 -0.67
CA ILE A 256 12.63 19.64 0.19
C ILE A 256 11.45 20.17 -0.64
N ARG A 257 11.71 20.75 -1.82
CA ARG A 257 10.66 21.25 -2.73
C ARG A 257 9.71 20.12 -3.15
N ASN A 258 10.26 18.95 -3.50
CA ASN A 258 9.47 17.78 -3.86
C ASN A 258 8.65 17.27 -2.67
N LYS A 259 9.17 17.35 -1.44
CA LYS A 259 8.42 16.99 -0.23
C LYS A 259 7.25 17.95 0.01
N ILE A 260 7.47 19.25 -0.11
CA ILE A 260 6.43 20.27 0.03
C ILE A 260 5.34 20.09 -1.04
N ARG A 261 5.72 19.85 -2.29
CA ARG A 261 4.77 19.59 -3.39
C ARG A 261 3.96 18.32 -3.14
N ALA A 262 4.61 17.22 -2.72
CA ALA A 262 3.91 15.97 -2.38
C ALA A 262 2.92 16.16 -1.22
N ILE A 263 3.32 16.86 -0.15
CA ILE A 263 2.45 17.21 0.98
C ILE A 263 1.25 18.04 0.50
N GLY A 264 1.47 19.05 -0.34
CA GLY A 264 0.41 19.90 -0.88
C GLY A 264 -0.57 19.18 -1.82
N LYS A 265 -0.09 18.28 -2.69
CA LYS A 265 -0.95 17.44 -3.54
C LYS A 265 -1.75 16.45 -2.68
N MET A 266 -1.10 15.79 -1.73
CA MET A 266 -1.76 14.89 -0.77
C MET A 266 -2.84 15.62 0.04
N ALA A 267 -2.55 16.81 0.57
CA ALA A 267 -3.55 17.59 1.31
C ALA A 267 -4.81 17.90 0.47
N ARG A 268 -4.65 18.23 -0.82
CA ARG A 268 -5.77 18.47 -1.74
C ARG A 268 -6.56 17.20 -2.03
N VAL A 269 -5.86 16.11 -2.36
CA VAL A 269 -6.46 14.77 -2.54
C VAL A 269 -7.28 14.38 -1.30
N PHE A 270 -6.75 14.64 -0.11
CA PHE A 270 -7.40 14.30 1.15
C PHE A 270 -8.60 15.19 1.47
N SER A 271 -8.58 16.48 1.10
CA SER A 271 -9.77 17.33 1.19
C SER A 271 -10.91 16.75 0.35
N VAL A 272 -10.62 16.39 -0.90
CA VAL A 272 -11.61 15.83 -1.83
C VAL A 272 -12.14 14.48 -1.32
N LEU A 273 -11.26 13.55 -0.93
CA LEU A 273 -11.69 12.25 -0.42
C LEU A 273 -12.53 12.35 0.86
N ARG A 274 -12.21 13.31 1.73
CA ARG A 274 -13.00 13.59 2.93
C ARG A 274 -14.38 14.14 2.56
N GLU A 275 -14.45 15.11 1.66
CA GLU A 275 -15.72 15.69 1.18
C GLU A 275 -16.61 14.64 0.50
N GLU A 276 -16.04 13.76 -0.33
CA GLU A 276 -16.76 12.65 -0.96
C GLU A 276 -17.24 11.62 0.07
N SER A 277 -16.41 11.26 1.04
CA SER A 277 -16.81 10.35 2.12
C SER A 277 -17.93 10.93 2.98
N GLU A 278 -17.87 12.22 3.33
CA GLU A 278 -18.93 12.93 4.05
C GLU A 278 -20.21 13.00 3.21
N SER A 279 -20.10 13.23 1.90
CA SER A 279 -21.24 13.24 0.96
C SER A 279 -21.92 11.87 0.84
N VAL A 280 -21.14 10.78 0.74
CA VAL A 280 -21.65 9.40 0.71
C VAL A 280 -22.31 9.02 2.04
N LEU A 281 -21.77 9.46 3.18
CA LEU A 281 -22.40 9.26 4.49
C LEU A 281 -23.74 9.99 4.58
N THR A 282 -23.81 11.24 4.11
CA THR A 282 -25.07 12.01 4.03
C THR A 282 -26.09 11.30 3.15
N LEU A 283 -25.69 10.84 1.95
CA LEU A 283 -26.56 10.09 1.03
C LEU A 283 -27.08 8.77 1.63
N LYS A 284 -26.25 8.05 2.39
CA LYS A 284 -26.66 6.83 3.12
C LYS A 284 -27.61 7.16 4.27
N GLY A 285 -27.39 8.25 4.99
CA GLY A 285 -28.31 8.75 6.01
C GLY A 285 -29.68 9.11 5.45
N LEU A 286 -29.72 9.63 4.21
CA LEU A 286 -30.95 9.94 3.47
C LEU A 286 -31.63 8.69 2.86
N THR A 287 -31.01 7.51 2.92
CA THR A 287 -31.55 6.25 2.37
C THR A 287 -31.50 5.07 3.34
N PRO A 288 -32.27 5.10 4.45
CA PRO A 288 -32.23 4.04 5.48
C PRO A 288 -32.64 2.65 4.98
N THR A 289 -33.41 2.58 3.88
CA THR A 289 -33.93 1.35 3.27
C THR A 289 -33.09 0.85 2.10
N GLY A 290 -31.96 1.50 1.80
CA GLY A 290 -31.13 1.18 0.63
C GLY A 290 -31.72 1.66 -0.70
N THR A 291 -32.80 2.46 -0.68
CA THR A 291 -33.46 3.01 -1.87
C THR A 291 -33.60 4.53 -1.75
N LEU A 292 -33.24 5.25 -2.81
CA LEU A 292 -33.51 6.69 -2.93
C LEU A 292 -35.01 6.91 -3.14
N PRO A 293 -35.64 7.90 -2.47
CA PRO A 293 -37.02 8.26 -2.74
C PRO A 293 -37.22 8.63 -4.21
N LEU A 294 -38.35 8.21 -4.79
CA LEU A 294 -38.69 8.51 -6.18
C LEU A 294 -38.71 10.03 -6.41
N GLY A 295 -37.98 10.49 -7.43
CA GLY A 295 -37.92 11.91 -7.81
C GLY A 295 -36.77 12.72 -7.21
N VAL A 296 -35.97 12.16 -6.30
CA VAL A 296 -34.82 12.87 -5.69
C VAL A 296 -33.72 13.18 -6.71
N LEU A 297 -33.48 12.28 -7.67
CA LEU A 297 -32.48 12.46 -8.73
C LEU A 297 -32.89 13.51 -9.77
N SER A 298 -34.18 13.74 -9.98
CA SER A 298 -34.67 14.72 -10.95
C SER A 298 -34.48 16.18 -10.52
N GLY A 299 -34.22 16.44 -9.24
CA GLY A 299 -33.96 17.80 -8.72
C GLY A 299 -32.48 18.20 -8.68
N GLY A 300 -31.58 17.31 -9.10
CA GLY A 300 -30.13 17.58 -9.14
C GLY A 300 -29.48 17.73 -7.76
N ARG A 301 -28.29 18.33 -7.70
CA ARG A 301 -27.47 18.46 -6.47
C ARG A 301 -28.20 19.20 -5.34
N GLN A 302 -29.11 20.10 -5.67
CA GLN A 302 -29.83 20.95 -4.71
C GLN A 302 -30.86 20.16 -3.88
N THR A 303 -31.44 19.10 -4.44
CA THR A 303 -32.43 18.25 -3.73
C THR A 303 -31.80 17.15 -2.87
N LEU A 304 -30.47 17.07 -2.84
CA LEU A 304 -29.70 16.15 -1.97
C LEU A 304 -29.13 16.85 -0.72
N GLN A 305 -29.34 18.16 -0.59
CA GLN A 305 -28.96 18.97 0.57
C GLN A 305 -30.21 19.23 1.41
N THR A 306 -30.58 18.28 2.26
CA THR A 306 -31.55 18.49 3.37
C THR A 306 -30.89 18.09 4.67
#